data_AF-A0A5E4KJJ7-F1
#
_entry.id   AF-A0A5E4KJJ7-F1
#
_cell.length_a   1.000
_cell.length_b   1.000
_cell.length_c   1.000
_cell.angle_alpha   90.00
_cell.angle_beta   90.00
_cell.angle_gamma   90.00
#
_symmetry.space_group_name_H-M   'P 1'
#
loop_
_entity.id
_entity.type
_entity.pdbx_description
1 polymer ?
#
loop_
_entity_poly.entity_id
_entity_poly.type
_entity_poly.pdbx_seq_one_letter_code
_entity_poly.pdbx_strand_id
1 'polypeptide(L)'
;MVSAKKRLESIERDVLPSMFVGVINKDDAWFEHTLNESLPALETRALRLAEEARKSGECGEKEALCDEERIRSLFRETRSKLENEHLIREARTRFHH
;
A
#
# COMPACT_ATOMS: atom_id res chain seq x y z
N MET A 1 19.30 -14.91 0.77
CA MET A 1 18.52 -13.87 1.46
C MET A 1 17.98 -12.90 0.42
N VAL A 2 16.71 -12.51 0.48
CA VAL A 2 16.15 -11.47 -0.38
C VAL A 2 16.53 -10.11 0.22
N SER A 3 17.07 -9.22 -0.61
CA SER A 3 17.59 -7.92 -0.16
C SER A 3 16.46 -6.97 0.27
N ALA A 4 16.78 -5.93 1.04
CA ALA A 4 15.78 -4.96 1.51
C ALA A 4 15.11 -4.24 0.33
N LYS A 5 15.91 -3.89 -0.69
CA LYS A 5 15.44 -3.32 -1.95
C LYS A 5 14.43 -4.22 -2.67
N LYS A 6 14.76 -5.50 -2.89
CA LYS A 6 13.86 -6.45 -3.56
C LYS A 6 12.53 -6.63 -2.82
N ARG A 7 12.56 -6.57 -1.48
CA ARG A 7 11.35 -6.64 -0.67
C ARG A 7 10.49 -5.39 -0.83
N LEU A 8 11.11 -4.21 -0.91
CA LEU A 8 10.42 -2.95 -1.17
C LEU A 8 9.82 -2.93 -2.59
N GLU A 9 10.56 -3.40 -3.60
CA GLU A 9 10.06 -3.55 -4.97
C GLU A 9 8.81 -4.45 -5.03
N SER A 10 8.82 -5.58 -4.31
CA SER A 10 7.66 -6.49 -4.28
C SER A 10 6.44 -5.85 -3.58
N ILE A 11 6.65 -5.02 -2.57
CA ILE A 11 5.54 -4.27 -1.95
C ILE A 11 4.85 -3.39 -3.01
N GLU A 12 5.62 -2.66 -3.81
CA GLU A 12 5.06 -1.73 -4.80
C GLU A 12 4.48 -2.42 -6.02
N ARG A 13 5.13 -3.49 -6.49
CA ARG A 13 4.76 -4.15 -7.75
C ARG A 13 3.75 -5.27 -7.58
N ASP A 14 3.73 -5.91 -6.43
CA ASP A 14 2.89 -7.09 -6.19
C ASP A 14 1.85 -6.83 -5.09
N VAL A 15 2.29 -6.36 -3.92
CA VAL A 15 1.41 -6.27 -2.75
C VAL A 15 0.38 -5.16 -2.90
N LEU A 16 0.78 -3.93 -3.22
CA LEU A 16 -0.17 -2.82 -3.37
C LEU A 16 -1.18 -3.09 -4.49
N PRO A 17 -0.79 -3.57 -5.70
CA PRO A 17 -1.76 -3.92 -6.74
C PRO A 17 -2.70 -5.06 -6.32
N SER A 18 -2.21 -6.04 -5.55
CA SER A 18 -3.04 -7.17 -5.10
C SER A 18 -4.22 -6.74 -4.23
N MET A 19 -4.11 -5.62 -3.51
CA MET A 19 -5.21 -5.07 -2.70
C MET A 19 -6.43 -4.66 -3.53
N PHE A 20 -6.24 -4.35 -4.82
CA PHE A 20 -7.33 -3.96 -5.71
C PHE A 20 -7.94 -5.16 -6.45
N VAL A 21 -7.33 -6.35 -6.37
CA VAL A 21 -7.83 -7.54 -7.05
C VAL A 21 -9.12 -8.01 -6.38
N GLY A 22 -10.23 -7.96 -7.13
CA GLY A 22 -11.54 -8.33 -6.62
C GLY A 22 -12.06 -7.41 -5.53
N VAL A 23 -11.57 -6.17 -5.45
CA VAL A 23 -11.96 -5.17 -4.44
C VAL A 23 -13.48 -4.94 -4.40
N ILE A 24 -14.14 -5.02 -5.55
CA ILE A 24 -15.60 -4.91 -5.68
C ILE A 24 -16.38 -5.98 -4.88
N ASN A 25 -15.74 -7.12 -4.58
CA ASN A 25 -16.36 -8.24 -3.86
C ASN A 25 -16.00 -8.23 -2.36
N LYS A 26 -15.17 -7.29 -1.89
CA LYS A 26 -14.72 -7.22 -0.49
C LYS A 26 -15.74 -6.52 0.38
N ASP A 27 -15.98 -7.06 1.58
CA ASP A 27 -16.92 -6.51 2.55
C ASP A 27 -16.34 -5.34 3.36
N ASP A 28 -17.21 -4.69 4.12
CA ASP A 28 -16.88 -3.48 4.86
C ASP A 28 -15.85 -3.78 5.96
N ALA A 29 -15.93 -4.97 6.58
CA ALA A 29 -14.93 -5.47 7.52
C ALA A 29 -13.54 -5.56 6.88
N TRP A 30 -13.46 -6.06 5.63
CA TRP A 30 -12.20 -6.08 4.89
C TRP A 30 -11.68 -4.67 4.61
N PHE A 31 -12.55 -3.72 4.24
CA PHE A 31 -12.15 -2.33 3.99
C PHE A 31 -11.64 -1.66 5.27
N GLU A 32 -12.37 -1.76 6.37
CA GLU A 32 -11.98 -1.20 7.67
C GLU A 32 -10.63 -1.75 8.12
N HIS A 33 -10.47 -3.08 8.10
CA HIS A 33 -9.22 -3.72 8.47
C HIS A 33 -8.07 -3.31 7.54
N THR A 34 -8.33 -3.25 6.23
CA THR A 34 -7.28 -2.89 5.26
C THR A 34 -6.83 -1.44 5.42
N LEU A 35 -7.76 -0.50 5.58
CA LEU A 35 -7.50 0.94 5.68
C LEU A 35 -6.88 1.35 7.02
N ASN A 36 -7.28 0.70 8.12
CA ASN A 36 -6.87 1.10 9.46
C ASN A 36 -5.71 0.27 10.02
N GLU A 37 -5.48 -0.94 9.51
CA GLU A 37 -4.44 -1.84 10.04
C GLU A 37 -3.43 -2.24 8.96
N SER A 38 -3.89 -2.90 7.90
CA SER A 38 -2.98 -3.55 6.95
C SER A 38 -2.15 -2.54 6.14
N LEU A 39 -2.79 -1.51 5.59
CA LEU A 39 -2.13 -0.51 4.77
C LEU A 39 -1.14 0.36 5.58
N PRO A 40 -1.48 0.89 6.79
CA PRO A 40 -0.51 1.58 7.64
C PRO A 40 0.66 0.69 8.12
N ALA A 41 0.41 -0.58 8.44
CA ALA A 41 1.46 -1.52 8.80
C ALA A 41 2.42 -1.78 7.63
N LEU A 42 1.87 -1.88 6.42
CA LEU A 42 2.65 -2.06 5.20
C LEU A 42 3.47 -0.80 4.85
N GLU A 43 2.93 0.40 5.07
CA GLU A 43 3.65 1.67 4.89
C GLU A 43 4.86 1.73 5.84
N THR A 44 4.63 1.44 7.13
CA THR A 44 5.70 1.39 8.14
C THR A 44 6.80 0.41 7.74
N ARG A 45 6.41 -0.75 7.22
CA ARG A 45 7.35 -1.76 6.72
C ARG A 45 8.12 -1.28 5.49
N ALA A 46 7.47 -0.61 4.54
CA ALA A 46 8.10 -0.06 3.35
C ALA A 46 9.14 1.01 3.70
N LEU A 47 8.79 1.93 4.60
CA LEU A 47 9.70 2.96 5.10
C LEU A 47 10.94 2.35 5.78
N ARG A 48 10.73 1.34 6.63
CA ARG A 48 11.83 0.60 7.25
C ARG A 48 12.73 -0.09 6.23
N LEU A 49 12.16 -0.73 5.20
CA LEU A 49 12.93 -1.38 4.15
C LEU A 49 13.74 -0.37 3.33
N ALA A 50 13.18 0.82 3.06
CA ALA A 50 13.90 1.90 2.40
C ALA A 50 15.09 2.40 3.24
N GLU A 51 14.92 2.53 4.56
CA GLU A 51 16.01 2.85 5.48
C GLU A 51 17.08 1.74 5.50
N GLU A 52 16.69 0.47 5.61
CA GLU A 52 17.60 -0.68 5.58
C GLU A 52 18.38 -0.74 4.26
N ALA A 53 17.72 -0.53 3.12
CA ALA A 53 18.35 -0.52 1.79
C ALA A 53 19.32 0.65 1.60
N ARG A 54 19.02 1.83 2.16
CA ARG A 54 19.96 2.96 2.17
C ARG A 54 21.19 2.66 3.04
N LYS A 55 21.00 2.10 4.23
CA LYS A 55 22.09 1.73 5.15
C LYS A 55 22.99 0.62 4.59
N SER A 56 22.44 -0.32 3.82
CA SER A 56 23.19 -1.40 3.19
C SER A 56 23.88 -1.01 1.88
N GLY A 57 23.64 0.21 1.38
CA GLY A 57 24.15 0.66 0.07
C GLY A 57 23.42 0.05 -1.13
N GLU A 58 22.28 -0.59 -0.92
CA GLU A 58 21.42 -1.11 -2.00
C GLU A 58 20.67 0.01 -2.74
N CYS A 59 20.44 1.14 -2.06
CA CYS A 59 19.78 2.32 -2.61
C CYS A 59 20.74 3.52 -2.64
N GLY A 60 20.87 4.13 -3.82
CA GLY A 60 21.58 5.39 -3.98
C GLY A 60 20.76 6.59 -3.46
N GLU A 61 21.42 7.72 -3.18
CA GLU A 61 20.79 8.93 -2.64
C GLU A 61 19.61 9.47 -3.46
N LYS A 62 19.58 9.18 -4.77
CA LYS A 62 18.53 9.65 -5.70
C LYS A 62 17.60 8.55 -6.18
N GLU A 63 17.68 7.35 -5.59
CA GLU A 63 16.86 6.24 -6.04
C GLU A 63 15.44 6.39 -5.50
N ALA A 64 14.53 6.77 -6.40
CA ALA A 64 13.13 7.07 -6.08
C ALA A 64 12.46 5.97 -5.26
N LEU A 65 12.82 4.70 -5.50
CA LEU A 65 12.30 3.54 -4.76
C LEU A 65 12.44 3.72 -3.24
N CYS A 66 13.59 4.22 -2.76
CA CYS A 66 13.87 4.42 -1.34
C CYS A 66 13.59 5.84 -0.84
N ASP A 67 12.97 6.69 -1.65
CA ASP A 67 12.58 8.04 -1.25
C ASP A 67 11.38 7.99 -0.29
N GLU A 68 11.53 8.58 0.89
CA GLU A 68 10.52 8.50 1.94
C GLU A 68 9.24 9.27 1.56
N GLU A 69 9.37 10.45 0.97
CA GLU A 69 8.23 11.26 0.57
C GLU A 69 7.40 10.56 -0.52
N ARG A 70 8.06 9.97 -1.50
CA ARG A 70 7.41 9.18 -2.56
C ARG A 70 6.73 7.94 -1.99
N ILE A 71 7.36 7.21 -1.07
CA ILE A 71 6.71 6.05 -0.41
C ILE A 71 5.43 6.53 0.29
N ARG A 72 5.50 7.58 1.11
CA ARG A 72 4.32 8.13 1.80
C ARG A 72 3.24 8.58 0.82
N SER A 73 3.63 9.22 -0.29
CA SER A 73 2.70 9.63 -1.34
C SER A 73 2.00 8.44 -1.98
N LEU A 74 2.76 7.38 -2.30
CA LEU A 74 2.22 6.14 -2.87
C LEU A 74 1.18 5.50 -1.95
N PHE A 75 1.48 5.37 -0.65
CA PHE A 75 0.54 4.81 0.31
C PHE A 75 -0.69 5.71 0.51
N ARG A 76 -0.54 7.04 0.49
CA ARG A 76 -1.67 7.98 0.52
C ARG A 76 -2.58 7.85 -0.70
N GLU A 77 -2.01 7.70 -1.89
CA GLU A 77 -2.77 7.46 -3.12
C GLU A 77 -3.49 6.12 -3.08
N THR A 78 -2.82 5.06 -2.63
CA THR A 78 -3.44 3.74 -2.44
C THR A 78 -4.61 3.82 -1.46
N ARG A 79 -4.43 4.51 -0.32
CA ARG A 79 -5.49 4.73 0.67
C ARG A 79 -6.69 5.44 0.04
N SER A 80 -6.44 6.55 -0.64
CA SER A 80 -7.50 7.36 -1.25
C SER A 80 -8.32 6.56 -2.27
N LYS A 81 -7.66 5.69 -3.05
CA LYS A 81 -8.34 4.79 -4.00
C LYS A 81 -9.21 3.76 -3.27
N LEU A 82 -8.69 3.11 -2.23
CA LEU A 82 -9.45 2.13 -1.44
C LEU A 82 -10.64 2.76 -0.72
N GLU A 83 -10.48 3.96 -0.16
CA GLU A 83 -11.58 4.72 0.45
C GLU A 83 -12.67 5.05 -0.58
N ASN A 84 -12.29 5.44 -1.80
CA ASN A 84 -13.26 5.68 -2.87
C ASN A 84 -14.00 4.40 -3.28
N GLU A 85 -13.32 3.26 -3.40
CA GLU A 85 -13.97 1.97 -3.67
C GLU A 85 -14.97 1.59 -2.56
N HIS A 86 -14.62 1.84 -1.30
CA HIS A 86 -15.51 1.61 -0.16
C HIS A 86 -16.79 2.47 -0.28
N LEU A 87 -16.64 3.76 -0.56
CA LEU A 87 -17.78 4.69 -0.73
C LEU A 87 -18.68 4.29 -1.90
N ILE A 88 -18.12 3.88 -3.04
CA ILE A 88 -18.88 3.42 -4.21
C ILE A 88 -19.70 2.17 -3.85
N ARG A 89 -19.13 1.24 -3.08
CA ARG A 89 -19.82 0.04 -2.59
C ARG A 89 -20.97 0.39 -1.64
N GLU A 90 -20.72 1.25 -0.65
CA GLU A 90 -21.77 1.72 0.26
C GLU A 90 -22.91 2.39 -0.49
N ALA A 91 -22.60 3.19 -1.51
CA ALA A 91 -23.63 3.79 -2.36
C ALA A 91 -24.46 2.72 -3.08
N ARG A 92 -23.82 1.71 -3.70
CA ARG A 92 -24.51 0.63 -4.42
C ARG A 92 -25.42 -0.22 -3.53
N THR A 93 -24.98 -0.54 -2.32
CA THR A 93 -25.76 -1.36 -1.37
C THR A 93 -27.00 -0.62 -0.86
N ARG A 94 -26.95 0.72 -0.69
CA ARG A 94 -28.11 1.52 -0.28
C ARG A 94 -29.23 1.62 -1.31
N PHE A 95 -28.95 1.45 -2.61
CA PHE A 95 -29.98 1.53 -3.67
C PHE A 95 -30.64 0.18 -4.01
N HIS A 96 -30.19 -0.91 -3.39
CA HIS A 96 -30.75 -2.26 -3.61
C HIS A 96 -31.73 -2.70 -2.50
N HIS A 97 -32.24 -1.75 -1.70
CA HIS A 97 -33.14 -2.00 -0.57
C HIS A 97 -34.59 -1.58 -0.86
#